data_AF-A0A0Q5L394-F1
#
_entry.id   AF-A0A0Q5L394-F1
#
_cell.length_a   1.000
_cell.length_b   1.000
_cell.length_c   1.000
_cell.angle_alpha   90.00
_cell.angle_beta   90.00
_cell.angle_gamma   90.00
#
_symmetry.space_group_name_H-M   'P 1'
#
loop_
_entity.id
_entity.type
_entity.pdbx_description
1 polymer ?
#
loop_
_entity_poly.entity_id
_entity_poly.type
_entity_poly.pdbx_seq_one_letter_code
_entity_poly.pdbx_strand_id
1 'polypeptide(L)'
;MTPLDFTRRTATLALLASLAACGGGGGGGDSSAPAPAPTPAPAPAPTPAPAPAPAPAPAAVTGQYISQAPAAAGAATLAALNAQGARGFAFLATLATNTGATSTEQGDFYVSDTAHGGSRLEYETLAQPGSGDALLAQLNAQGARGFAFKAPVLTGGGSSPSALTVRDASRSTTFSYEKQPISGGLSRDALQSQLNAQGARGYRLVGPLMAGADSFNLYMKDSSATTYSYTVIDGDGPSGVGTTDALRQRLDTQGAQGQLFLGAFVIQGNASAQVFERSSAQNGAVEYDVRAATPQASIAQLTAAMNDRAAQGYFFFSDLVGANGEQVTLSVRNAANLRNPLAGITFP
;
A
#
# COMPACT_ATOMS: atom_id res chain seq x y z
N MET A 1 6.14 -21.95 42.43
CA MET A 1 5.16 -20.92 42.02
C MET A 1 4.81 -21.15 40.56
N THR A 2 3.69 -21.84 40.38
CA THR A 2 2.86 -22.18 39.19
C THR A 2 1.80 -23.15 39.77
N PRO A 3 0.60 -23.38 39.18
CA PRO A 3 0.14 -23.00 37.84
C PRO A 3 -1.30 -22.41 37.75
N LEU A 4 -1.64 -21.92 36.55
CA LEU A 4 -2.87 -22.09 35.74
C LEU A 4 -4.21 -22.37 36.48
N ASP A 5 -5.30 -21.66 36.15
CA ASP A 5 -6.17 -22.00 35.00
C ASP A 5 -7.47 -21.17 34.87
N PHE A 6 -7.81 -20.89 33.61
CA PHE A 6 -9.11 -20.90 32.93
C PHE A 6 -10.45 -20.95 33.72
N THR A 7 -11.42 -20.11 33.33
CA THR A 7 -12.66 -20.51 32.59
C THR A 7 -13.82 -19.50 32.74
N ARG A 8 -14.61 -19.48 31.65
CA ARG A 8 -15.76 -18.67 31.25
C ARG A 8 -17.08 -18.91 32.01
N ARG A 9 -17.91 -17.84 32.00
CA ARG A 9 -19.38 -17.77 31.70
C ARG A 9 -20.45 -18.22 32.72
N THR A 10 -21.61 -17.53 32.58
CA THR A 10 -23.01 -17.80 33.01
C THR A 10 -23.31 -17.58 34.50
N ALA A 11 -24.48 -17.13 35.00
CA ALA A 11 -25.89 -17.18 34.59
C ALA A 11 -26.73 -16.28 35.58
N THR A 12 -27.73 -15.47 35.18
CA THR A 12 -29.23 -15.68 35.22
C THR A 12 -29.99 -15.20 36.50
N LEU A 13 -31.30 -14.93 36.32
CA LEU A 13 -32.45 -14.66 37.24
C LEU A 13 -32.80 -13.18 37.53
N ALA A 14 -33.97 -12.64 37.12
CA ALA A 14 -35.40 -12.93 37.33
C ALA A 14 -35.97 -12.36 38.65
N LEU A 15 -36.99 -11.49 38.58
CA LEU A 15 -37.80 -11.07 39.74
C LEU A 15 -39.27 -10.78 39.35
N LEU A 16 -40.17 -11.31 40.18
CA LEU A 16 -41.64 -11.26 40.13
C LEU A 16 -42.22 -9.99 40.78
N ALA A 17 -43.46 -9.64 40.44
CA ALA A 17 -44.37 -8.91 41.34
C ALA A 17 -45.84 -9.34 41.12
N SER A 18 -46.51 -9.62 42.23
CA SER A 18 -47.89 -10.10 42.39
C SER A 18 -48.75 -9.02 43.04
N LEU A 19 -50.02 -8.89 42.62
CA LEU A 19 -51.03 -8.09 43.32
C LEU A 19 -52.28 -8.95 43.54
N ALA A 20 -52.76 -8.97 44.78
CA ALA A 20 -53.93 -9.67 45.26
C ALA A 20 -55.10 -8.70 45.46
N ALA A 21 -56.33 -9.15 45.18
CA ALA A 21 -57.56 -8.62 45.79
C ALA A 21 -58.68 -9.67 45.73
N CYS A 22 -59.63 -9.52 46.65
CA CYS A 22 -60.52 -10.53 47.24
C CYS A 22 -62.01 -10.30 46.88
N GLY A 23 -62.84 -11.34 47.09
CA GLY A 23 -64.32 -11.32 47.20
C GLY A 23 -65.00 -12.11 46.06
N GLY A 24 -65.69 -13.26 46.25
CA GLY A 24 -66.86 -13.56 47.09
C GLY A 24 -68.13 -13.49 46.18
N GLY A 25 -69.12 -14.38 46.11
CA GLY A 25 -69.46 -15.70 46.63
C GLY A 25 -70.79 -16.16 45.97
N GLY A 26 -71.17 -17.44 46.12
CA GLY A 26 -72.56 -17.92 46.18
C GLY A 26 -73.31 -18.35 44.89
N GLY A 27 -73.85 -19.58 44.91
CA GLY A 27 -75.20 -19.91 44.42
C GLY A 27 -75.32 -20.68 43.10
N GLY A 28 -75.96 -21.87 43.16
CA GLY A 28 -76.11 -22.83 42.06
C GLY A 28 -77.19 -22.54 41.01
N GLY A 29 -77.27 -23.42 40.02
CA GLY A 29 -78.31 -23.43 38.97
C GLY A 29 -77.86 -24.22 37.74
N ASP A 30 -78.40 -25.42 37.57
CA ASP A 30 -78.22 -26.26 36.39
C ASP A 30 -78.74 -25.57 35.12
N SER A 31 -77.91 -25.47 34.07
CA SER A 31 -78.33 -25.23 32.69
C SER A 31 -77.18 -25.50 31.72
N SER A 32 -77.32 -26.55 30.91
CA SER A 32 -76.43 -26.95 29.83
C SER A 32 -76.33 -25.89 28.73
N ALA A 33 -75.15 -25.27 28.54
CA ALA A 33 -74.86 -24.36 27.44
C ALA A 33 -73.94 -25.02 26.39
N PRO A 34 -74.06 -24.72 25.09
CA PRO A 34 -73.34 -25.42 24.02
C PRO A 34 -71.85 -25.03 24.00
N ALA A 35 -70.99 -25.99 23.62
CA ALA A 35 -69.54 -25.81 23.52
C ALA A 35 -69.16 -24.69 22.51
N PRO A 36 -68.21 -23.80 22.86
CA PRO A 36 -67.74 -22.75 21.96
C PRO A 36 -66.96 -23.36 20.78
N ALA A 37 -67.22 -22.83 19.58
CA ALA A 37 -66.57 -23.27 18.34
C ALA A 37 -65.04 -23.04 18.37
N PRO A 38 -64.23 -23.92 17.77
CA PRO A 38 -62.78 -23.81 17.80
C PRO A 38 -62.30 -22.55 17.05
N THR A 39 -61.44 -21.78 17.72
CA THR A 39 -60.77 -20.61 17.15
C THR A 39 -59.92 -21.03 15.94
N PRO A 40 -60.05 -20.38 14.76
CA PRO A 40 -59.23 -20.68 13.59
C PRO A 40 -57.74 -20.54 13.89
N ALA A 41 -56.94 -21.50 13.42
CA ALA A 41 -55.49 -21.49 13.57
C ALA A 41 -54.89 -20.22 12.91
N PRO A 42 -53.93 -19.53 13.55
CA PRO A 42 -53.28 -18.36 12.98
C PRO A 42 -52.65 -18.66 11.62
N ALA A 43 -52.87 -17.78 10.65
CA ALA A 43 -52.25 -17.90 9.33
C ALA A 43 -50.71 -17.98 9.47
N PRO A 44 -50.02 -18.86 8.71
CA PRO A 44 -48.58 -18.96 8.75
C PRO A 44 -47.91 -17.62 8.46
N ALA A 45 -46.91 -17.25 9.25
CA ALA A 45 -46.14 -16.04 9.01
C ALA A 45 -45.51 -16.08 7.61
N PRO A 46 -45.53 -14.97 6.85
CA PRO A 46 -44.96 -14.93 5.50
C PRO A 46 -43.46 -15.23 5.57
N THR A 47 -43.02 -16.14 4.71
CA THR A 47 -41.60 -16.49 4.56
C THR A 47 -40.79 -15.22 4.28
N PRO A 48 -39.72 -14.93 5.05
CA PRO A 48 -38.86 -13.78 4.78
C PRO A 48 -38.35 -13.79 3.34
N ALA A 49 -38.39 -12.63 2.67
CA ALA A 49 -37.87 -12.50 1.32
C ALA A 49 -36.38 -12.91 1.27
N PRO A 50 -35.94 -13.63 0.22
CA PRO A 50 -34.52 -13.99 0.07
C PRO A 50 -33.63 -12.76 0.16
N ALA A 51 -32.53 -12.86 0.90
CA ALA A 51 -31.54 -11.80 0.97
C ALA A 51 -31.04 -11.42 -0.44
N PRO A 52 -30.87 -10.12 -0.75
CA PRO A 52 -30.33 -9.70 -2.04
C PRO A 52 -28.99 -10.39 -2.31
N ALA A 53 -28.78 -10.80 -3.57
CA ALA A 53 -27.51 -11.40 -3.99
C ALA A 53 -26.35 -10.43 -3.67
N PRO A 54 -25.18 -10.92 -3.20
CA PRO A 54 -24.02 -10.08 -2.96
C PRO A 54 -23.67 -9.25 -4.19
N ALA A 55 -23.32 -7.98 -3.99
CA ALA A 55 -22.85 -7.13 -5.08
C ALA A 55 -21.63 -7.76 -5.77
N PRO A 56 -21.49 -7.64 -7.11
CA PRO A 56 -20.32 -8.11 -7.83
C PRO A 56 -19.03 -7.56 -7.22
N ALA A 57 -17.99 -8.39 -7.12
CA ALA A 57 -16.68 -7.93 -6.67
C ALA A 57 -16.17 -6.81 -7.61
N PRO A 58 -15.49 -5.77 -7.10
CA PRO A 58 -14.89 -4.73 -7.92
C PRO A 58 -13.99 -5.34 -9.01
N ALA A 59 -14.08 -4.82 -10.23
CA ALA A 59 -13.18 -5.24 -11.30
C ALA A 59 -11.73 -4.95 -10.91
N ALA A 60 -10.83 -5.89 -11.18
CA ALA A 60 -9.41 -5.70 -10.92
C ALA A 60 -8.85 -4.56 -11.77
N VAL A 61 -8.04 -3.69 -11.17
CA VAL A 61 -7.25 -2.73 -11.93
C VAL A 61 -6.21 -3.51 -12.73
N THR A 62 -6.16 -3.26 -14.03
CA THR A 62 -5.18 -3.86 -14.96
C THR A 62 -4.40 -2.75 -15.64
N GLY A 63 -3.27 -3.07 -16.25
CA GLY A 63 -2.43 -2.06 -16.88
C GLY A 63 -1.56 -2.57 -18.01
N GLN A 64 -0.82 -1.63 -18.59
CA GLN A 64 0.09 -1.87 -19.69
C GLN A 64 1.42 -1.16 -19.44
N TYR A 65 2.50 -1.92 -19.58
CA TYR A 65 3.87 -1.44 -19.56
C TYR A 65 4.38 -1.20 -20.97
N ILE A 66 5.14 -0.12 -21.12
CA ILE A 66 6.01 0.14 -22.27
C ILE A 66 7.43 0.38 -21.78
N SER A 67 8.41 0.05 -22.60
CA SER A 67 9.81 0.37 -22.37
C SER A 67 10.38 1.16 -23.53
N GLN A 68 11.35 2.00 -23.23
CA GLN A 68 12.11 2.79 -24.20
C GLN A 68 13.59 2.72 -23.86
N ALA A 69 14.45 2.84 -24.87
CA ALA A 69 15.87 3.04 -24.61
C ALA A 69 16.03 4.33 -23.76
N PRO A 70 16.88 4.33 -22.72
CA PRO A 70 17.05 5.49 -21.86
C PRO A 70 17.45 6.70 -22.69
N ALA A 71 16.73 7.80 -22.50
CA ALA A 71 17.07 9.04 -23.19
C ALA A 71 18.45 9.54 -22.76
N ALA A 72 19.13 10.25 -23.66
CA ALA A 72 20.36 10.96 -23.30
C ALA A 72 20.11 11.89 -22.09
N ALA A 73 21.14 12.06 -21.26
CA ALA A 73 20.97 12.66 -19.94
C ALA A 73 20.48 14.12 -19.98
N GLY A 74 19.79 14.55 -18.92
CA GLY A 74 19.35 15.94 -18.76
C GLY A 74 18.02 16.24 -19.44
N ALA A 75 17.97 17.29 -20.27
CA ALA A 75 16.72 17.79 -20.86
C ALA A 75 16.01 16.76 -21.76
N ALA A 76 16.77 15.87 -22.43
CA ALA A 76 16.18 14.83 -23.26
C ALA A 76 15.44 13.77 -22.42
N THR A 77 15.98 13.39 -21.26
CA THR A 77 15.25 12.55 -20.28
C THR A 77 13.94 13.22 -19.85
N LEU A 78 13.98 14.50 -19.45
CA LEU A 78 12.76 15.20 -19.02
C LEU A 78 11.72 15.30 -20.14
N ALA A 79 12.15 15.52 -21.38
CA ALA A 79 11.27 15.56 -22.55
C ALA A 79 10.62 14.19 -22.82
N ALA A 80 11.39 13.10 -22.73
CA ALA A 80 10.87 11.74 -22.90
C ALA A 80 9.84 11.38 -21.83
N LEU A 81 10.14 11.71 -20.56
CA LEU A 81 9.21 11.52 -19.44
C LEU A 81 7.89 12.25 -19.67
N ASN A 82 7.95 13.54 -20.04
CA ASN A 82 6.77 14.35 -20.32
C ASN A 82 5.99 13.88 -21.56
N ALA A 83 6.68 13.38 -22.60
CA ALA A 83 6.03 12.84 -23.78
C ALA A 83 5.20 11.58 -23.47
N GLN A 84 5.68 10.70 -22.60
CA GLN A 84 4.89 9.55 -22.13
C GLN A 84 3.82 9.98 -21.13
N GLY A 85 4.12 10.91 -20.22
CA GLY A 85 3.15 11.44 -19.26
C GLY A 85 1.93 12.09 -19.92
N ALA A 86 2.12 12.82 -21.02
CA ALA A 86 1.04 13.39 -21.83
C ALA A 86 0.13 12.33 -22.49
N ARG A 87 0.60 11.09 -22.61
CA ARG A 87 -0.16 9.94 -23.11
C ARG A 87 -0.81 9.12 -21.99
N GLY A 88 -0.64 9.52 -20.73
CA GLY A 88 -1.15 8.79 -19.56
C GLY A 88 -0.23 7.66 -19.07
N PHE A 89 1.02 7.62 -19.53
CA PHE A 89 2.01 6.64 -19.08
C PHE A 89 2.90 7.24 -17.98
N ALA A 90 2.78 6.71 -16.77
CA ALA A 90 3.62 7.06 -15.64
C ALA A 90 4.97 6.39 -15.74
N PHE A 91 6.05 7.16 -15.61
CA PHE A 91 7.38 6.63 -15.40
C PHE A 91 7.41 5.76 -14.15
N LEU A 92 7.76 4.49 -14.31
CA LEU A 92 8.00 3.56 -13.22
C LEU A 92 9.43 3.79 -12.71
N ALA A 93 10.41 3.36 -13.48
CA ALA A 93 11.84 3.44 -13.18
C ALA A 93 12.66 3.17 -14.44
N THR A 94 13.95 3.51 -14.40
CA THR A 94 14.94 2.93 -15.30
C THR A 94 15.40 1.60 -14.72
N LEU A 95 15.21 0.50 -15.45
CA LEU A 95 15.65 -0.83 -15.03
C LEU A 95 16.80 -1.28 -15.91
N ALA A 96 17.73 -2.03 -15.31
CA ALA A 96 18.87 -2.62 -15.99
C ALA A 96 18.79 -4.14 -15.90
N THR A 97 19.02 -4.83 -17.01
CA THR A 97 19.15 -6.29 -17.05
C THR A 97 20.52 -6.66 -17.57
N ASN A 98 21.14 -7.67 -16.98
CA ASN A 98 22.29 -8.30 -17.61
C ASN A 98 21.76 -9.18 -18.74
N THR A 99 22.29 -9.09 -19.95
CA THR A 99 21.91 -9.95 -21.10
C THR A 99 22.98 -10.99 -21.41
N GLY A 100 24.05 -11.01 -20.62
CA GLY A 100 25.25 -11.82 -20.76
C GLY A 100 26.16 -11.61 -19.55
N ALA A 101 27.35 -12.23 -19.56
CA ALA A 101 28.30 -12.08 -18.44
C ALA A 101 28.90 -10.67 -18.32
N THR A 102 28.94 -9.92 -19.43
CA THR A 102 29.56 -8.58 -19.51
C THR A 102 28.66 -7.57 -20.23
N SER A 103 27.42 -7.93 -20.55
CA SER A 103 26.49 -7.06 -21.27
C SER A 103 25.31 -6.70 -20.38
N THR A 104 25.03 -5.40 -20.31
CA THR A 104 23.88 -4.84 -19.60
C THR A 104 23.05 -4.05 -20.58
N GLU A 105 21.75 -4.31 -20.57
CA GLU A 105 20.74 -3.52 -21.26
C GLU A 105 20.03 -2.64 -20.22
N GLN A 106 19.64 -1.42 -20.60
CA GLN A 106 18.86 -0.53 -19.74
C GLN A 106 17.62 -0.06 -20.50
N GLY A 107 16.54 0.18 -19.78
CA GLY A 107 15.29 0.70 -20.34
C GLY A 107 14.56 1.58 -19.34
N ASP A 108 13.97 2.67 -19.85
CA ASP A 108 13.00 3.47 -19.11
C ASP A 108 11.64 2.79 -19.22
N PHE A 109 11.09 2.37 -18.09
CA PHE A 109 9.78 1.70 -18.02
C PHE A 109 8.70 2.69 -17.64
N TYR A 110 7.57 2.58 -18.33
CA TYR A 110 6.38 3.35 -18.05
C TYR A 110 5.17 2.44 -17.94
N VAL A 111 4.17 2.84 -17.18
CA VAL A 111 2.94 2.10 -16.95
C VAL A 111 1.72 2.98 -17.11
N SER A 112 0.66 2.45 -17.72
CA SER A 112 -0.70 2.98 -17.66
C SER A 112 -1.61 1.94 -17.02
N ASP A 113 -2.71 2.36 -16.40
CA ASP A 113 -3.68 1.44 -15.82
C ASP A 113 -5.12 1.93 -15.97
N THR A 114 -6.07 1.03 -15.70
CA THR A 114 -7.50 1.30 -15.85
C THR A 114 -8.07 2.23 -14.78
N ALA A 115 -7.40 2.38 -13.63
CA ALA A 115 -7.80 3.32 -12.58
C ALA A 115 -7.36 4.77 -12.89
N HIS A 116 -6.30 4.93 -13.69
CA HIS A 116 -5.69 6.20 -14.04
C HIS A 116 -5.80 6.54 -15.54
N GLY A 117 -6.75 5.96 -16.29
CA GLY A 117 -6.87 6.18 -17.73
C GLY A 117 -7.07 7.64 -18.17
N GLY A 118 -7.56 8.50 -17.27
CA GLY A 118 -7.70 9.95 -17.49
C GLY A 118 -6.47 10.78 -17.14
N SER A 119 -5.47 10.20 -16.47
CA SER A 119 -4.32 10.92 -15.93
C SER A 119 -3.44 11.51 -17.02
N ARG A 120 -2.89 12.70 -16.77
CA ARG A 120 -1.93 13.39 -17.65
C ARG A 120 -0.79 13.89 -16.81
N LEU A 121 0.37 13.28 -16.98
CA LEU A 121 1.48 13.45 -16.06
C LEU A 121 2.49 14.46 -16.61
N GLU A 122 2.91 15.36 -15.74
CA GLU A 122 3.96 16.33 -16.02
C GLU A 122 5.09 16.16 -15.02
N TYR A 123 6.31 16.09 -15.54
CA TYR A 123 7.53 15.91 -14.78
C TYR A 123 8.34 17.21 -14.74
N GLU A 124 8.97 17.46 -13.60
CA GLU A 124 9.91 18.56 -13.38
C GLU A 124 11.17 18.02 -12.70
N THR A 125 12.34 18.48 -13.16
CA THR A 125 13.62 18.21 -12.49
C THR A 125 14.27 19.51 -12.05
N LEU A 126 14.60 19.59 -10.77
CA LEU A 126 15.40 20.68 -10.20
C LEU A 126 16.66 20.11 -9.58
N ALA A 127 17.79 20.82 -9.71
CA ALA A 127 19.03 20.42 -9.04
C ALA A 127 18.79 20.25 -7.53
N GLN A 128 19.32 19.18 -6.95
CA GLN A 128 19.07 18.90 -5.55
C GLN A 128 19.95 19.83 -4.67
N PRO A 129 19.37 20.53 -3.69
CA PRO A 129 20.15 21.37 -2.78
C PRO A 129 21.11 20.55 -1.92
N GLY A 130 22.19 21.19 -1.45
CA GLY A 130 23.23 20.58 -0.63
C GLY A 130 22.91 20.42 0.87
N SER A 131 21.67 20.71 1.29
CA SER A 131 21.21 20.48 2.67
C SER A 131 19.77 19.99 2.70
N GLY A 132 19.42 19.26 3.76
CA GLY A 132 18.08 18.71 3.95
C GLY A 132 17.01 19.79 4.10
N ASP A 133 17.32 20.92 4.76
CA ASP A 133 16.37 22.03 4.90
C ASP A 133 16.10 22.74 3.58
N ALA A 134 17.13 22.95 2.75
CA ALA A 134 16.96 23.56 1.45
C ALA A 134 16.19 22.63 0.49
N LEU A 135 16.46 21.32 0.54
CA LEU A 135 15.68 20.34 -0.21
C LEU A 135 14.22 20.29 0.26
N LEU A 136 13.98 20.32 1.58
CA LEU A 136 12.63 20.35 2.13
C LEU A 136 11.84 21.59 1.68
N ALA A 137 12.47 22.76 1.67
CA ALA A 137 11.87 24.00 1.18
C ALA A 137 11.55 23.91 -0.32
N GLN A 138 12.47 23.39 -1.12
CA GLN A 138 12.26 23.17 -2.56
C GLN A 138 11.07 22.23 -2.82
N LEU A 139 11.03 21.08 -2.14
CA LEU A 139 9.95 20.11 -2.32
C LEU A 139 8.60 20.68 -1.88
N ASN A 140 8.52 21.46 -0.79
CA ASN A 140 7.27 22.12 -0.40
C ASN A 140 6.82 23.18 -1.41
N ALA A 141 7.74 23.94 -2.02
CA ALA A 141 7.40 24.87 -3.10
C ALA A 141 6.87 24.15 -4.36
N GLN A 142 7.47 23.00 -4.71
CA GLN A 142 6.98 22.13 -5.80
C GLN A 142 5.63 21.48 -5.44
N GLY A 143 5.46 21.02 -4.21
CA GLY A 143 4.24 20.39 -3.70
C GLY A 143 3.03 21.33 -3.69
N ALA A 144 3.24 22.62 -3.37
CA ALA A 144 2.21 23.65 -3.50
C ALA A 144 1.73 23.85 -4.95
N ARG A 145 2.57 23.52 -5.95
CA ARG A 145 2.24 23.51 -7.38
C ARG A 145 1.67 22.17 -7.87
N GLY A 146 1.46 21.23 -6.97
CA GLY A 146 0.92 19.89 -7.24
C GLY A 146 1.95 18.82 -7.59
N PHE A 147 3.25 19.08 -7.41
CA PHE A 147 4.30 18.11 -7.73
C PHE A 147 4.66 17.23 -6.52
N ALA A 148 4.46 15.92 -6.70
CA ALA A 148 4.89 14.87 -5.79
C ALA A 148 6.36 14.50 -6.06
N PHE A 149 7.15 14.27 -5.01
CA PHE A 149 8.52 13.79 -5.13
C PHE A 149 8.52 12.34 -5.59
N LYS A 150 9.19 12.07 -6.71
CA LYS A 150 9.36 10.73 -7.25
C LYS A 150 10.66 10.12 -6.77
N ALA A 151 11.79 10.64 -7.22
CA ALA A 151 13.10 10.07 -6.93
C ALA A 151 14.23 11.08 -7.18
N PRO A 152 15.42 10.90 -6.59
CA PRO A 152 16.63 11.52 -7.11
C PRO A 152 16.99 10.90 -8.47
N VAL A 153 17.38 11.73 -9.44
CA VAL A 153 17.84 11.30 -10.76
C VAL A 153 19.16 11.98 -11.11
N LEU A 154 20.06 11.27 -11.78
CA LEU A 154 21.28 11.87 -12.30
C LEU A 154 20.99 12.51 -13.67
N THR A 155 20.85 13.84 -13.69
CA THR A 155 20.66 14.58 -14.93
C THR A 155 22.01 15.13 -15.41
N GLY A 156 22.54 14.55 -16.48
CA GLY A 156 23.62 15.14 -17.28
C GLY A 156 25.02 15.01 -16.69
N GLY A 157 25.67 13.83 -16.86
CA GLY A 157 27.13 13.60 -16.76
C GLY A 157 27.87 13.94 -15.46
N GLY A 158 27.27 14.74 -14.57
CA GLY A 158 27.81 15.14 -13.29
C GLY A 158 27.37 14.23 -12.15
N SER A 159 28.03 14.35 -11.02
CA SER A 159 27.82 13.50 -9.83
C SER A 159 26.69 13.99 -8.91
N SER A 160 26.07 15.15 -9.19
CA SER A 160 25.04 15.73 -8.34
C SER A 160 23.64 15.35 -8.81
N PRO A 161 22.77 14.80 -7.94
CA PRO A 161 21.41 14.43 -8.32
C PRO A 161 20.53 15.66 -8.50
N SER A 162 19.49 15.50 -9.32
CA SER A 162 18.32 16.37 -9.39
C SER A 162 17.12 15.68 -8.73
N ALA A 163 16.25 16.44 -8.09
CA ALA A 163 14.97 15.97 -7.62
C ALA A 163 14.01 15.85 -8.81
N LEU A 164 13.62 14.62 -9.17
CA LEU A 164 12.51 14.37 -10.09
C LEU A 164 11.19 14.43 -9.32
N THR A 165 10.30 15.28 -9.79
CA THR A 165 8.95 15.40 -9.27
C THR A 165 7.93 15.21 -10.40
N VAL A 166 6.73 14.77 -10.04
CA VAL A 166 5.65 14.48 -10.98
C VAL A 166 4.33 15.04 -10.45
N ARG A 167 3.52 15.60 -11.33
CA ARG A 167 2.13 15.95 -11.04
C ARG A 167 1.20 15.30 -12.04
N ASP A 168 -0.04 15.05 -11.62
CA ASP A 168 -1.14 14.75 -12.54
C ASP A 168 -1.90 16.04 -12.83
N ALA A 169 -1.70 16.59 -14.04
CA ALA A 169 -2.35 17.81 -14.51
C ALA A 169 -3.87 17.64 -14.66
N SER A 170 -4.40 16.41 -14.62
CA SER A 170 -5.84 16.15 -14.57
C SER A 170 -6.43 16.28 -13.15
N ARG A 171 -5.57 16.44 -12.12
CA ARG A 171 -5.96 16.58 -10.71
C ARG A 171 -5.47 17.90 -10.13
N SER A 172 -6.04 18.27 -8.98
CA SER A 172 -5.65 19.47 -8.22
C SER A 172 -5.04 19.12 -6.86
N THR A 173 -4.46 17.92 -6.75
CA THR A 173 -3.78 17.46 -5.54
C THR A 173 -2.57 18.36 -5.25
N THR A 174 -2.43 18.78 -3.99
CA THR A 174 -1.22 19.46 -3.53
C THR A 174 -0.49 18.57 -2.53
N PHE A 175 0.81 18.83 -2.34
CA PHE A 175 1.68 18.03 -1.49
C PHE A 175 2.44 18.91 -0.50
N SER A 176 2.65 18.38 0.69
CA SER A 176 3.52 18.95 1.72
C SER A 176 4.50 17.90 2.23
N TYR A 177 5.66 18.35 2.69
CA TYR A 177 6.75 17.47 3.07
C TYR A 177 7.27 17.79 4.45
N GLU A 178 7.69 16.74 5.16
CA GLU A 178 8.42 16.82 6.42
C GLU A 178 9.62 15.89 6.40
N LYS A 179 10.67 16.25 7.16
CA LYS A 179 11.81 15.37 7.44
C LYS A 179 11.79 14.92 8.89
N GLN A 180 12.27 13.71 9.12
CA GLN A 180 12.49 13.14 10.46
C GLN A 180 13.83 12.41 10.50
N PRO A 181 14.35 12.05 11.68
CA PRO A 181 15.55 11.24 11.81
C PRO A 181 15.53 10.00 10.88
N ILE A 182 16.69 9.72 10.27
CA ILE A 182 16.86 8.58 9.35
C ILE A 182 16.76 7.25 10.10
N SER A 183 16.22 6.22 9.44
CA SER A 183 16.02 4.89 10.02
C SER A 183 17.29 4.31 10.67
N GLY A 184 18.47 4.52 10.06
CA GLY A 184 19.75 4.00 10.57
C GLY A 184 20.16 4.51 11.96
N GLY A 185 19.57 5.62 12.42
CA GLY A 185 19.77 6.17 13.76
C GLY A 185 18.74 5.70 14.80
N LEU A 186 17.78 4.87 14.40
CA LEU A 186 16.61 4.51 15.21
C LEU A 186 16.59 3.02 15.51
N SER A 187 16.16 2.64 16.72
CA SER A 187 15.76 1.26 17.00
C SER A 187 14.50 0.88 16.21
N ARG A 188 14.18 -0.41 16.11
CA ARG A 188 12.94 -0.89 15.48
C ARG A 188 11.70 -0.19 16.06
N ASP A 189 11.59 -0.11 17.39
CA ASP A 189 10.47 0.55 18.07
C ASP A 189 10.43 2.05 17.81
N ALA A 190 11.59 2.72 17.83
CA ALA A 190 11.65 4.15 17.55
C ALA A 190 11.25 4.46 16.10
N LEU A 191 11.67 3.64 15.13
CA LEU A 191 11.25 3.75 13.74
C LEU A 191 9.72 3.55 13.62
N GLN A 192 9.16 2.52 14.26
CA GLN A 192 7.72 2.29 14.24
C GLN A 192 6.92 3.45 14.85
N SER A 193 7.42 4.01 15.97
CA SER A 193 6.80 5.17 16.62
C SER A 193 6.81 6.39 15.72
N GLN A 194 7.96 6.72 15.11
CA GLN A 194 8.09 7.83 14.17
C GLN A 194 7.15 7.67 12.97
N LEU A 195 7.12 6.48 12.36
CA LEU A 195 6.27 6.19 11.21
C LEU A 195 4.79 6.36 11.53
N ASN A 196 4.32 5.81 12.66
CA ASN A 196 2.91 5.92 13.05
C ASN A 196 2.52 7.33 13.49
N ALA A 197 3.42 8.08 14.13
CA ALA A 197 3.17 9.48 14.48
C ALA A 197 2.98 10.36 13.23
N GLN A 198 3.78 10.13 12.19
CA GLN A 198 3.64 10.80 10.89
C GLN A 198 2.40 10.32 10.13
N GLY A 199 2.19 9.01 10.07
CA GLY A 199 1.06 8.38 9.39
C GLY A 199 -0.31 8.84 9.94
N ALA A 200 -0.43 9.00 11.26
CA ALA A 200 -1.63 9.53 11.91
C ALA A 200 -1.94 10.99 11.51
N ARG A 201 -0.92 11.75 11.10
CA ARG A 201 -1.06 13.14 10.60
C ARG A 201 -1.30 13.20 9.09
N GLY A 202 -1.33 12.05 8.41
CA GLY A 202 -1.46 11.92 6.95
C GLY A 202 -0.14 12.01 6.19
N TYR A 203 1.00 11.98 6.88
CA TYR A 203 2.31 11.95 6.25
C TYR A 203 2.73 10.51 5.96
N ARG A 204 2.80 10.19 4.67
CA ARG A 204 3.27 8.91 4.15
C ARG A 204 4.79 8.90 4.06
N LEU A 205 5.44 7.80 4.43
CA LEU A 205 6.88 7.64 4.24
C LEU A 205 7.24 7.71 2.75
N VAL A 206 8.12 8.65 2.39
CA VAL A 206 8.75 8.69 1.07
C VAL A 206 9.93 7.72 1.03
N GLY A 207 10.79 7.78 2.04
CA GLY A 207 11.98 6.94 2.20
C GLY A 207 13.18 7.71 2.76
N PRO A 208 14.30 7.03 3.05
CA PRO A 208 15.56 7.67 3.41
C PRO A 208 16.09 8.47 2.21
N LEU A 209 16.58 9.68 2.48
CA LEU A 209 17.15 10.56 1.48
C LEU A 209 18.41 11.23 2.03
N MET A 210 19.32 11.58 1.12
CA MET A 210 20.52 12.35 1.43
C MET A 210 20.51 13.67 0.68
N ALA A 211 20.93 14.76 1.33
CA ALA A 211 21.16 16.06 0.71
C ALA A 211 22.44 16.67 1.30
N GLY A 212 23.52 16.67 0.52
CA GLY A 212 24.86 16.95 1.05
C GLY A 212 25.24 15.94 2.14
N ALA A 213 25.58 16.43 3.33
CA ALA A 213 25.90 15.59 4.49
C ALA A 213 24.64 15.17 5.29
N ASP A 214 23.49 15.79 5.03
CA ASP A 214 22.27 15.51 5.77
C ASP A 214 21.63 14.21 5.28
N SER A 215 21.27 13.34 6.22
CA SER A 215 20.54 12.09 5.97
C SER A 215 19.28 12.06 6.83
N PHE A 216 18.13 11.81 6.22
CA PHE A 216 16.83 11.90 6.89
C PHE A 216 15.80 10.98 6.23
N ASN A 217 14.73 10.65 6.98
CA ASN A 217 13.53 10.09 6.37
C ASN A 217 12.65 11.24 5.87
N LEU A 218 12.33 11.22 4.57
CA LEU A 218 11.38 12.15 3.96
C LEU A 218 9.96 11.59 4.08
N TYR A 219 9.01 12.45 4.38
CA TYR A 219 7.58 12.16 4.40
C TYR A 219 6.84 13.12 3.49
N MET A 220 5.75 12.65 2.89
CA MET A 220 4.90 13.40 2.00
C MET A 220 3.44 13.23 2.41
N LYS A 221 2.71 14.33 2.45
CA LYS A 221 1.27 14.37 2.68
C LYS A 221 0.60 15.03 1.48
N ASP A 222 -0.35 14.33 0.89
CA ASP A 222 -1.23 14.91 -0.12
C ASP A 222 -2.38 15.71 0.53
N SER A 223 -3.16 16.42 -0.27
CA SER A 223 -4.30 17.22 0.21
C SER A 223 -5.54 16.39 0.60
N SER A 224 -5.46 15.06 0.61
CA SER A 224 -6.55 14.18 1.07
C SER A 224 -6.55 14.03 2.60
N ALA A 225 -7.60 13.37 3.11
CA ALA A 225 -7.71 12.99 4.52
C ALA A 225 -7.10 11.60 4.82
N THR A 226 -6.35 11.02 3.88
CA THR A 226 -5.77 9.67 4.04
C THR A 226 -4.77 9.65 5.18
N THR A 227 -4.86 8.62 6.01
CA THR A 227 -3.90 8.35 7.09
C THR A 227 -3.23 7.01 6.85
N TYR A 228 -2.10 6.80 7.53
CA TYR A 228 -1.27 5.61 7.36
C TYR A 228 -0.93 5.02 8.73
N SER A 229 -0.88 3.69 8.77
CA SER A 229 -0.35 2.94 9.91
C SER A 229 0.77 2.03 9.42
N TYR A 230 1.75 1.79 10.27
CA TYR A 230 2.97 1.07 9.91
C TYR A 230 3.27 -0.05 10.90
N THR A 231 3.64 -1.20 10.34
CA THR A 231 4.19 -2.34 11.07
C THR A 231 5.66 -2.47 10.71
N VAL A 232 6.52 -2.52 11.72
CA VAL A 232 7.96 -2.71 11.55
C VAL A 232 8.36 -4.02 12.19
N ILE A 233 8.87 -4.94 11.37
CA ILE A 233 9.24 -6.30 11.77
C ILE A 233 10.74 -6.46 11.59
N ASP A 234 11.42 -7.14 12.51
CA ASP A 234 12.85 -7.44 12.35
C ASP A 234 13.10 -8.15 11.01
N GLY A 235 14.14 -7.71 10.30
CA GLY A 235 14.53 -8.26 9.02
C GLY A 235 15.28 -9.58 9.19
N ASP A 236 15.20 -10.43 8.16
CA ASP A 236 15.82 -11.75 8.17
C ASP A 236 17.12 -11.73 7.37
N GLY A 237 18.25 -11.94 8.05
CA GLY A 237 19.58 -11.95 7.42
C GLY A 237 20.11 -10.57 7.01
N PRO A 238 21.27 -10.51 6.34
CA PRO A 238 21.99 -9.25 6.07
C PRO A 238 21.29 -8.31 5.09
N SER A 239 20.46 -8.83 4.16
CA SER A 239 19.62 -8.00 3.29
C SER A 239 18.30 -7.59 3.94
N GLY A 240 17.98 -8.17 5.10
CA GLY A 240 16.70 -8.00 5.79
C GLY A 240 15.51 -8.66 5.11
N VAL A 241 15.68 -9.30 3.94
CA VAL A 241 14.60 -9.92 3.14
C VAL A 241 14.36 -11.38 3.53
N GLY A 242 15.40 -12.12 3.93
CA GLY A 242 15.33 -13.55 4.26
C GLY A 242 15.40 -14.48 3.05
N THR A 243 15.00 -15.73 3.24
CA THR A 243 14.79 -16.68 2.14
C THR A 243 13.50 -16.36 1.39
N THR A 244 13.37 -16.83 0.16
CA THR A 244 12.16 -16.58 -0.65
C THR A 244 10.89 -17.12 0.00
N ASP A 245 10.95 -18.27 0.67
CA ASP A 245 9.79 -18.84 1.36
C ASP A 245 9.42 -18.05 2.62
N ALA A 246 10.40 -17.59 3.41
CA ALA A 246 10.15 -16.72 4.54
C ALA A 246 9.55 -15.38 4.10
N LEU A 247 10.06 -14.82 2.99
CA LEU A 247 9.51 -13.62 2.37
C LEU A 247 8.05 -13.84 1.96
N ARG A 248 7.73 -14.92 1.22
CA ARG A 248 6.36 -15.24 0.80
C ARG A 248 5.42 -15.34 1.99
N GLN A 249 5.78 -16.14 3.00
CA GLN A 249 4.95 -16.31 4.21
C GLN A 249 4.66 -14.98 4.90
N ARG A 250 5.67 -14.11 4.99
CA ARG A 250 5.53 -12.80 5.62
C ARG A 250 4.66 -11.86 4.79
N LEU A 251 4.88 -11.80 3.48
CA LEU A 251 4.06 -11.03 2.55
C LEU A 251 2.60 -11.47 2.58
N ASP A 252 2.33 -12.77 2.61
CA ASP A 252 0.96 -13.31 2.73
C ASP A 252 0.30 -12.89 4.05
N THR A 253 1.03 -12.98 5.15
CA THR A 253 0.53 -12.64 6.49
C THR A 253 0.20 -11.15 6.62
N GLN A 254 1.05 -10.27 6.10
CA GLN A 254 0.83 -8.82 6.15
C GLN A 254 -0.14 -8.36 5.06
N GLY A 255 -0.10 -8.99 3.88
CA GLY A 255 -1.01 -8.76 2.77
C GLY A 255 -2.45 -9.09 3.09
N ALA A 256 -2.71 -10.18 3.83
CA ALA A 256 -4.04 -10.52 4.34
C ALA A 256 -4.63 -9.42 5.25
N GLN A 257 -3.77 -8.65 5.92
CA GLN A 257 -4.14 -7.49 6.73
C GLN A 257 -4.17 -6.18 5.90
N GLY A 258 -4.09 -6.28 4.58
CA GLY A 258 -4.00 -5.18 3.62
C GLY A 258 -2.83 -4.24 3.89
N GLN A 259 -1.68 -4.76 4.30
CA GLN A 259 -0.47 -3.97 4.43
C GLN A 259 0.39 -4.13 3.18
N LEU A 260 0.86 -3.02 2.64
CA LEU A 260 1.80 -2.91 1.54
C LEU A 260 3.24 -2.96 2.06
N PHE A 261 4.05 -3.87 1.53
CA PHE A 261 5.47 -3.97 1.83
C PHE A 261 6.22 -2.76 1.27
N LEU A 262 7.03 -2.09 2.09
CA LEU A 262 7.85 -0.95 1.69
C LEU A 262 9.34 -1.28 1.61
N GLY A 263 9.74 -2.55 1.73
CA GLY A 263 11.15 -2.94 1.68
C GLY A 263 11.80 -3.14 3.05
N ALA A 264 13.07 -3.51 3.00
CA ALA A 264 13.94 -3.63 4.17
C ALA A 264 14.75 -2.34 4.35
N PHE A 265 14.80 -1.85 5.59
CA PHE A 265 15.50 -0.62 5.98
C PHE A 265 16.62 -0.96 6.94
N VAL A 266 17.75 -0.27 6.80
CA VAL A 266 18.82 -0.30 7.80
C VAL A 266 18.36 0.53 9.01
N ILE A 267 18.52 -0.05 10.19
CA ILE A 267 18.22 0.55 11.49
C ILE A 267 19.46 0.59 12.39
N GLN A 268 19.32 1.16 13.60
CA GLN A 268 20.40 1.29 14.57
C GLN A 268 21.19 -0.02 14.77
N GLY A 269 22.51 0.11 14.84
CA GLY A 269 23.40 -1.05 15.00
C GLY A 269 23.61 -1.85 13.71
N ASN A 270 23.29 -1.27 12.55
CA ASN A 270 23.37 -1.92 11.24
C ASN A 270 22.49 -3.18 11.12
N ALA A 271 21.44 -3.26 11.97
CA ALA A 271 20.39 -4.25 11.83
C ALA A 271 19.44 -3.86 10.69
N SER A 272 18.59 -4.79 10.28
CA SER A 272 17.57 -4.57 9.25
C SER A 272 16.17 -4.71 9.82
N ALA A 273 15.22 -3.93 9.31
CA ALA A 273 13.81 -4.09 9.59
C ALA A 273 12.98 -3.99 8.30
N GLN A 274 12.01 -4.87 8.15
CA GLN A 274 11.02 -4.81 7.09
C GLN A 274 9.86 -3.91 7.51
N VAL A 275 9.47 -2.99 6.62
CA VAL A 275 8.41 -2.01 6.89
C VAL A 275 7.20 -2.34 6.03
N PHE A 276 6.02 -2.35 6.66
CA PHE A 276 4.74 -2.52 6.01
C PHE A 276 3.85 -1.31 6.32
N GLU A 277 3.05 -0.88 5.35
CA GLU A 277 2.17 0.27 5.44
C GLU A 277 0.72 -0.14 5.16
N ARG A 278 -0.22 0.34 5.98
CA ARG A 278 -1.65 0.27 5.67
C ARG A 278 -2.22 1.67 5.58
N SER A 279 -2.68 2.01 4.37
CA SER A 279 -3.45 3.22 4.08
C SER A 279 -4.88 3.09 4.62
N SER A 280 -5.46 4.18 5.14
CA SER A 280 -6.89 4.24 5.49
C SER A 280 -7.81 4.10 4.28
N ALA A 281 -7.29 4.31 3.06
CA ALA A 281 -8.00 4.07 1.81
C ALA A 281 -7.89 2.61 1.33
N GLN A 282 -7.10 1.75 2.00
CA GLN A 282 -6.94 0.35 1.61
C GLN A 282 -8.21 -0.46 1.87
N ASN A 283 -8.75 -1.05 0.81
CA ASN A 283 -9.88 -1.95 0.87
C ASN A 283 -9.45 -3.40 0.62
N GLY A 284 -9.73 -4.29 1.57
CA GLY A 284 -9.35 -5.70 1.49
C GLY A 284 -7.85 -5.96 1.61
N ALA A 285 -7.46 -7.18 1.22
CA ALA A 285 -6.09 -7.67 1.26
C ALA A 285 -5.23 -7.10 0.13
N VAL A 286 -3.93 -6.93 0.38
CA VAL A 286 -2.92 -6.70 -0.64
C VAL A 286 -2.38 -8.07 -1.03
N GLU A 287 -2.44 -8.40 -2.31
CA GLU A 287 -1.95 -9.69 -2.82
C GLU A 287 -0.54 -9.53 -3.39
N TYR A 288 0.33 -10.48 -3.09
CA TYR A 288 1.71 -10.51 -3.55
C TYR A 288 1.95 -11.73 -4.43
N ASP A 289 2.79 -11.55 -5.45
CA ASP A 289 3.33 -12.64 -6.25
C ASP A 289 4.86 -12.51 -6.27
N VAL A 290 5.53 -13.56 -5.76
CA VAL A 290 6.98 -13.65 -5.66
C VAL A 290 7.46 -14.74 -6.62
N ARG A 291 8.06 -14.33 -7.73
CA ARG A 291 8.60 -15.23 -8.75
C ARG A 291 10.10 -15.15 -8.82
N ALA A 292 10.76 -16.24 -9.16
CA ALA A 292 12.17 -16.20 -9.51
C ALA A 292 12.36 -15.23 -10.70
N ALA A 293 13.36 -14.36 -10.59
CA ALA A 293 13.72 -13.46 -11.68
C ALA A 293 14.28 -14.28 -12.85
N THR A 294 13.94 -13.89 -14.08
CA THR A 294 14.44 -14.56 -15.28
C THR A 294 15.90 -14.15 -15.51
N PRO A 295 16.87 -15.08 -15.42
CA PRO A 295 18.25 -14.75 -15.70
C PRO A 295 18.39 -14.29 -17.16
N GLN A 296 19.21 -13.27 -17.37
CA GLN A 296 19.59 -12.81 -18.71
C GLN A 296 18.46 -12.30 -19.61
N ALA A 297 17.33 -11.87 -19.03
CA ALA A 297 16.21 -11.33 -19.80
C ALA A 297 16.58 -10.01 -20.50
N SER A 298 16.18 -9.86 -21.77
CA SER A 298 16.22 -8.56 -22.45
C SER A 298 15.14 -7.62 -21.90
N ILE A 299 15.29 -6.32 -22.15
CA ILE A 299 14.28 -5.33 -21.77
C ILE A 299 12.91 -5.63 -22.42
N ALA A 300 12.90 -6.15 -23.64
CA ALA A 300 11.67 -6.58 -24.32
C ALA A 300 11.01 -7.77 -23.62
N GLN A 301 11.79 -8.77 -23.19
CA GLN A 301 11.28 -9.92 -22.43
C GLN A 301 10.75 -9.50 -21.07
N LEU A 302 11.45 -8.59 -20.37
CA LEU A 302 11.00 -8.03 -19.10
C LEU A 302 9.68 -7.26 -19.27
N THR A 303 9.57 -6.45 -20.33
CA THR A 303 8.34 -5.70 -20.65
C THR A 303 7.16 -6.65 -20.93
N ALA A 304 7.38 -7.73 -21.67
CA ALA A 304 6.35 -8.74 -21.91
C ALA A 304 5.90 -9.42 -20.61
N ALA A 305 6.85 -9.85 -19.78
CA ALA A 305 6.54 -10.48 -18.49
C ALA A 305 5.76 -9.55 -17.56
N MET A 306 6.12 -8.25 -17.49
CA MET A 306 5.36 -7.26 -16.72
C MET A 306 3.93 -7.11 -17.25
N ASN A 307 3.74 -7.08 -18.58
CA ASN A 307 2.40 -6.99 -19.20
C ASN A 307 1.54 -8.22 -18.92
N ASP A 308 2.11 -9.43 -18.96
CA ASP A 308 1.38 -10.67 -18.64
C ASP A 308 0.85 -10.67 -17.20
N ARG A 309 1.60 -10.10 -16.27
CA ARG A 309 1.16 -9.92 -14.86
C ARG A 309 0.15 -8.78 -14.72
N ALA A 310 0.37 -7.66 -15.42
CA ALA A 310 -0.52 -6.49 -15.37
C ALA A 310 -1.92 -6.80 -15.92
N ALA A 311 -2.03 -7.69 -16.90
CA ALA A 311 -3.30 -8.21 -17.41
C ALA A 311 -4.10 -8.98 -16.34
N GLN A 312 -3.42 -9.52 -15.32
CA GLN A 312 -4.00 -10.19 -14.16
C GLN A 312 -4.15 -9.25 -12.95
N GLY A 313 -3.83 -7.96 -13.12
CA GLY A 313 -3.85 -6.93 -12.08
C GLY A 313 -2.66 -6.95 -11.12
N TYR A 314 -1.61 -7.71 -11.43
CA TYR A 314 -0.35 -7.69 -10.69
C TYR A 314 0.63 -6.71 -11.36
N PHE A 315 0.98 -5.66 -10.65
CA PHE A 315 1.94 -4.66 -11.11
C PHE A 315 3.31 -4.94 -10.53
N PHE A 316 4.35 -4.72 -11.34
CA PHE A 316 5.73 -4.82 -10.88
C PHE A 316 5.94 -3.93 -9.66
N PHE A 317 6.52 -4.49 -8.61
CA PHE A 317 6.76 -3.79 -7.37
C PHE A 317 8.24 -3.64 -7.06
N SER A 318 9.05 -4.70 -7.10
CA SER A 318 10.51 -4.59 -6.94
C SER A 318 11.19 -5.89 -7.36
N ASP A 319 12.43 -5.81 -7.81
CA ASP A 319 13.35 -6.95 -7.74
C ASP A 319 14.04 -6.96 -6.38
N LEU A 320 14.20 -8.16 -5.81
CA LEU A 320 14.78 -8.37 -4.48
C LEU A 320 15.83 -9.48 -4.56
N VAL A 321 16.86 -9.36 -3.71
CA VAL A 321 17.89 -10.39 -3.55
C VAL A 321 17.73 -11.03 -2.17
N GLY A 322 17.36 -12.31 -2.17
CA GLY A 322 17.22 -13.11 -0.95
C GLY A 322 18.58 -13.48 -0.32
N ALA A 323 18.54 -14.07 0.86
CA ALA A 323 19.73 -14.40 1.66
C ALA A 323 20.76 -15.30 0.94
N ASN A 324 20.34 -16.09 -0.05
CA ASN A 324 21.19 -17.00 -0.82
C ASN A 324 21.61 -16.45 -2.19
N GLY A 325 21.39 -15.15 -2.46
CA GLY A 325 21.62 -14.55 -3.77
C GLY A 325 20.54 -14.85 -4.80
N GLU A 326 19.45 -15.52 -4.40
CA GLU A 326 18.28 -15.73 -5.26
C GLU A 326 17.65 -14.38 -5.61
N GLN A 327 17.49 -14.12 -6.90
CA GLN A 327 16.82 -12.93 -7.41
C GLN A 327 15.35 -13.26 -7.61
N VAL A 328 14.48 -12.44 -7.05
CA VAL A 328 13.03 -12.59 -7.18
C VAL A 328 12.40 -11.29 -7.61
N THR A 329 11.40 -11.39 -8.48
CA THR A 329 10.54 -10.27 -8.86
C THR A 329 9.28 -10.33 -8.02
N LEU A 330 9.02 -9.26 -7.28
CA LEU A 330 7.81 -9.03 -6.51
C LEU A 330 6.83 -8.22 -7.35
N SER A 331 5.61 -8.73 -7.51
CA SER A 331 4.47 -8.01 -8.07
C SER A 331 3.34 -7.91 -7.05
N VAL A 332 2.58 -6.82 -7.11
CA VAL A 332 1.54 -6.49 -6.13
C VAL A 332 0.21 -6.23 -6.84
N ARG A 333 -0.88 -6.68 -6.21
CA ARG A 333 -2.25 -6.45 -6.64
C ARG A 333 -3.10 -5.90 -5.48
N ASN A 334 -4.11 -5.12 -5.83
CA ASN A 334 -5.10 -4.55 -4.91
C ASN A 334 -4.54 -3.57 -3.86
N ALA A 335 -3.35 -3.01 -4.07
CA ALA A 335 -2.85 -1.90 -3.26
C ALA A 335 -3.56 -0.59 -3.66
N ALA A 336 -4.12 0.15 -2.70
CA ALA A 336 -4.85 1.40 -2.95
C ALA A 336 -3.98 2.48 -3.62
N ASN A 337 -2.68 2.48 -3.35
CA ASN A 337 -1.72 3.34 -4.04
C ASN A 337 -0.38 2.61 -4.12
N LEU A 338 -0.05 2.14 -5.33
CA LEU A 338 1.18 1.40 -5.59
C LEU A 338 2.36 2.38 -5.61
N ARG A 339 3.19 2.29 -4.58
CA ARG A 339 4.39 3.09 -4.42
C ARG A 339 5.56 2.18 -4.10
N ASN A 340 6.49 2.08 -5.04
CA ASN A 340 7.70 1.31 -4.84
C ASN A 340 8.68 2.17 -4.00
N PRO A 341 9.26 1.65 -2.92
CA PRO A 341 10.20 2.39 -2.06
C PRO A 341 11.49 2.84 -2.79
N LEU A 342 11.92 2.13 -3.84
CA LEU A 342 13.07 2.46 -4.68
C LEU A 342 12.70 3.33 -5.89
N ALA A 343 11.52 3.13 -6.49
CA ALA A 343 11.08 3.86 -7.68
C ALA A 343 10.21 5.09 -7.37
N GLY A 344 9.84 5.28 -6.11
CA GLY A 344 8.98 6.35 -5.65
C GLY A 344 7.51 6.16 -6.04
N ILE A 345 6.79 7.28 -6.06
CA ILE A 345 5.39 7.31 -6.53
C ILE A 345 5.34 7.10 -8.05
N THR A 346 4.37 6.30 -8.51
CA THR A 346 4.10 6.10 -9.94
C THR A 346 3.03 7.07 -10.41
N PHE A 347 1.84 7.04 -9.80
CA PHE A 347 0.76 8.00 -10.05
C PHE A 347 0.56 8.91 -8.82
N PRO A 348 0.70 10.25 -8.98
CA PRO A 348 0.43 11.23 -7.93
C PRO A 348 -1.05 11.62 -7.80
#